data_AF-A0A8T4FCD7-F1
#
_entry.id   AF-A0A8T4FCD7-F1
#
_cell.length_a   1.000
_cell.length_b   1.000
_cell.length_c   1.000
_cell.angle_alpha   90.00
_cell.angle_beta   90.00
_cell.angle_gamma   90.00
#
_symmetry.space_group_name_H-M   'P 1'
#
loop_
_entity.id
_entity.type
_entity.pdbx_description
1 polymer ?
#
loop_
_entity_poly.entity_id
_entity_poly.type
_entity_poly.pdbx_seq_one_letter_code
_entity_poly.pdbx_strand_id
1 'polypeptide(L)'
;MVRRSSTQRQEPSALTQALESVATYIPTEIVTAYVAIVALINNPASTSRSGQWLAFWVLLACSPLTVILIYRAKTLTWSLPRFETAAATIAFFLWGFSLPGTPFEALEWYRPMQGGVALIAGSTSFGLLAPVLRTAPKRESAEASP
;
A
#
# COMPACT_ATOMS: atom_id res chain seq x y z
N MET A 1 9.77 9.61 47.56
CA MET A 1 8.61 10.07 46.77
C MET A 1 8.89 9.75 45.29
N VAL A 2 8.40 8.61 44.79
CA VAL A 2 8.72 8.10 43.44
C VAL A 2 7.60 8.53 42.48
N ARG A 3 7.90 9.44 41.53
CA ARG A 3 7.00 9.75 40.41
C ARG A 3 6.91 8.49 39.54
N ARG A 4 5.75 7.83 39.53
CA ARG A 4 5.42 6.85 38.51
C ARG A 4 5.22 7.62 37.21
N SER A 5 6.21 7.60 36.32
CA SER A 5 6.04 7.98 34.93
C SER A 5 4.99 7.03 34.35
N SER A 6 3.77 7.51 34.15
CA SER A 6 2.78 6.80 33.35
C SER A 6 3.35 6.68 31.94
N THR A 7 3.91 5.52 31.61
CA THR A 7 4.20 5.13 30.23
C THR A 7 2.87 5.08 29.51
N GLN A 8 2.44 6.22 28.96
CA GLN A 8 1.26 6.34 28.13
C GLN A 8 1.58 5.54 26.88
N ARG A 9 1.03 4.34 26.78
CA ARG A 9 1.15 3.49 25.59
C ARG A 9 0.50 4.29 24.47
N GLN A 10 1.33 4.88 23.61
CA GLN A 10 0.86 5.73 22.53
C GLN A 10 0.26 4.78 21.49
N GLU A 11 -1.05 4.56 21.59
CA GLU A 11 -1.81 3.79 20.62
C GLU A 11 -1.51 4.37 19.22
N PRO A 12 -1.14 3.53 18.24
CA PRO A 12 -0.82 4.02 16.91
C PRO A 12 -2.02 4.80 16.38
N SER A 13 -1.77 6.00 15.86
CA SER A 13 -2.83 6.85 15.32
C SER A 13 -3.62 6.09 14.24
N ALA A 14 -4.90 6.41 14.06
CA ALA A 14 -5.74 5.77 13.03
C ALA A 14 -5.09 5.83 11.63
N LEU A 15 -4.34 6.90 11.34
CA LEU A 15 -3.56 7.05 10.11
C LEU A 15 -2.42 6.02 10.01
N THR A 16 -1.68 5.80 11.10
CA THR A 16 -0.60 4.79 11.16
C THR A 16 -1.15 3.39 10.92
N GLN A 17 -2.28 3.05 11.53
CA GLN A 17 -2.94 1.76 11.31
C GLN A 17 -3.43 1.61 9.86
N ALA A 18 -3.99 2.67 9.27
CA ALA A 18 -4.40 2.67 7.87
C ALA A 18 -3.21 2.49 6.91
N LEU A 19 -2.07 3.13 7.20
CA LEU A 19 -0.83 2.96 6.44
C LEU A 19 -0.36 1.51 6.47
N GLU A 20 -0.28 0.89 7.65
CA GLU A 20 0.15 -0.51 7.81
C GLU A 20 -0.80 -1.48 7.09
N SER A 21 -2.11 -1.25 7.20
CA SER A 21 -3.13 -2.06 6.54
C SER A 21 -3.01 -2.00 5.01
N VAL A 22 -2.88 -0.80 4.43
CA VAL A 22 -2.73 -0.62 2.98
C VAL A 22 -1.38 -1.14 2.49
N ALA A 23 -0.30 -0.91 3.25
CA ALA A 23 1.04 -1.37 2.90
C ALA A 23 1.15 -2.89 2.79
N THR A 24 0.31 -3.64 3.50
CA THR A 24 0.23 -5.11 3.41
C THR A 24 -0.09 -5.60 1.98
N TYR A 25 -0.72 -4.76 1.16
CA TYR A 25 -1.07 -5.07 -0.23
C TYR A 25 -0.02 -4.62 -1.25
N ILE A 26 1.02 -3.88 -0.81
CA ILE A 26 2.05 -3.34 -1.70
C ILE A 26 3.30 -4.24 -1.58
N PRO A 27 3.90 -4.70 -2.71
CA PRO A 27 5.17 -5.39 -2.67
C PRO A 27 6.26 -4.52 -2.02
N THR A 28 7.04 -5.10 -1.10
CA THR A 28 8.06 -4.39 -0.32
C THR A 28 9.15 -3.76 -1.18
N GLU A 29 9.45 -4.36 -2.32
CA GLU A 29 10.41 -3.89 -3.32
C GLU A 29 9.95 -2.56 -3.95
N ILE A 30 8.63 -2.41 -4.15
CA ILE A 30 8.05 -1.19 -4.75
C ILE A 30 8.11 -0.03 -3.75
N VAL A 31 7.80 -0.29 -2.48
CA VAL A 31 7.89 0.72 -1.41
C VAL A 31 9.33 1.20 -1.25
N THR A 32 10.28 0.28 -1.14
CA THR A 32 11.70 0.61 -0.95
C THR A 32 12.26 1.38 -2.15
N ALA A 33 11.95 0.96 -3.38
CA ALA A 33 12.33 1.67 -4.59
C ALA A 33 11.75 3.10 -4.64
N TYR A 34 10.47 3.27 -4.27
CA TYR A 34 9.84 4.58 -4.29
C TYR A 34 10.52 5.55 -3.33
N VAL A 35 10.73 5.12 -2.08
CA VAL A 35 11.38 5.96 -1.06
C VAL A 35 12.81 6.31 -1.47
N ALA A 36 13.57 5.36 -2.02
CA ALA A 36 14.92 5.61 -2.50
C ALA A 36 14.96 6.63 -3.65
N ILE A 37 14.05 6.51 -4.62
CA ILE A 37 13.97 7.43 -5.76
C ILE A 37 13.53 8.82 -5.30
N VAL A 38 12.55 8.92 -4.39
CA VAL A 38 12.12 10.21 -3.83
C VAL A 38 13.25 10.87 -3.05
N ALA A 39 14.03 10.11 -2.27
CA ALA A 39 15.19 10.63 -1.56
C ALA A 39 16.27 11.17 -2.52
N LEU A 40 16.47 10.50 -3.67
CA LEU A 40 17.39 10.95 -4.72
C LEU A 40 16.89 12.24 -5.40
N ILE A 41 15.59 12.32 -5.71
CA ILE A 41 14.99 13.47 -6.41
C ILE A 41 14.87 14.68 -5.49
N ASN A 42 14.52 14.51 -4.22
CA ASN A 42 14.36 15.60 -3.25
C ASN A 42 15.69 16.16 -2.73
N ASN A 43 16.79 15.88 -3.41
CA ASN A 43 18.07 16.52 -3.15
C ASN A 43 18.00 18.01 -3.53
N PRO A 44 18.46 18.94 -2.65
CA PRO A 44 18.48 20.37 -2.94
C PRO A 44 19.17 20.75 -4.26
N ALA A 45 20.13 19.95 -4.72
CA ALA A 45 20.88 20.20 -5.94
C ALA A 45 20.15 19.78 -7.23
N SER A 46 19.11 18.95 -7.15
CA SER A 46 18.48 18.32 -8.32
C SER A 46 16.98 18.09 -8.19
N THR A 47 16.30 18.90 -7.36
CA THR A 47 14.85 18.78 -7.17
C THR A 47 14.11 18.98 -8.50
N SER A 48 13.50 17.90 -8.97
CA SER A 48 12.76 17.87 -10.24
C SER A 48 11.35 17.33 -10.02
N ARG A 49 10.36 18.21 -10.16
CA ARG A 49 8.94 17.85 -10.04
C ARG A 49 8.51 16.85 -11.13
N SER A 50 9.02 16.99 -12.35
CA SER A 50 8.80 16.02 -13.43
C SER A 50 9.38 14.65 -13.07
N GLY A 51 10.53 14.62 -12.38
CA GLY A 51 11.12 13.38 -11.86
C GLY A 51 10.24 12.69 -10.83
N GLN A 52 9.64 13.44 -9.91
CA GLN A 52 8.72 12.89 -8.90
C GLN A 52 7.48 12.26 -9.53
N TRP A 53 6.88 12.93 -10.53
CA TRP A 53 5.75 12.40 -11.29
C TRP A 53 6.14 11.14 -12.07
N LEU A 54 7.29 11.16 -12.75
CA LEU A 54 7.81 10.01 -13.47
C LEU A 54 8.01 8.81 -12.52
N ALA A 55 8.65 9.03 -11.37
CA ALA A 55 8.86 7.99 -10.36
C ALA A 55 7.54 7.41 -9.86
N PHE A 56 6.55 8.26 -9.58
CA PHE A 56 5.23 7.83 -9.14
C PHE A 56 4.53 6.96 -10.19
N TRP A 57 4.45 7.42 -11.44
CA TRP A 57 3.77 6.66 -12.51
C TRP A 57 4.49 5.36 -12.87
N VAL A 58 5.82 5.38 -12.92
CA VAL A 58 6.61 4.17 -13.19
C VAL A 58 6.38 3.14 -12.11
N LEU A 59 6.45 3.51 -10.83
CA LEU A 59 6.25 2.55 -9.75
C LEU A 59 4.79 2.14 -9.53
N LEU A 60 3.83 3.03 -9.85
CA LEU A 60 2.43 2.65 -9.92
C LEU A 60 2.19 1.57 -10.98
N ALA A 61 2.83 1.69 -12.15
CA ALA A 61 2.77 0.68 -13.20
C ALA A 61 3.56 -0.60 -12.86
N CYS A 62 4.67 -0.49 -12.12
CA CYS A 62 5.43 -1.65 -11.65
C CYS A 62 4.69 -2.44 -10.55
N SER A 63 3.87 -1.80 -9.73
CA SER A 63 3.10 -2.47 -8.66
C SER A 63 2.30 -3.70 -9.16
N PRO A 64 1.40 -3.58 -10.17
CA PRO A 64 0.69 -4.73 -10.70
C PRO A 64 1.63 -5.73 -11.40
N LEU A 65 2.68 -5.26 -12.07
CA LEU A 65 3.66 -6.14 -12.73
C LEU A 65 4.38 -7.05 -11.73
N THR A 66 4.77 -6.52 -10.58
CA THR A 66 5.43 -7.29 -9.52
C THR A 66 4.50 -8.36 -8.95
N VAL A 67 3.22 -8.03 -8.71
CA VAL A 67 2.23 -9.02 -8.26
C VAL A 67 2.05 -10.13 -9.29
N ILE A 68 1.93 -9.78 -10.57
CA ILE A 68 1.80 -10.76 -11.65
C ILE A 68 3.06 -11.64 -11.73
N LEU A 69 4.25 -11.06 -11.59
CA LEU A 69 5.51 -11.80 -11.65
C LEU A 69 5.67 -12.76 -10.47
N ILE A 70 5.36 -12.33 -9.25
CA ILE A 70 5.38 -13.17 -8.04
C ILE A 70 4.36 -14.31 -8.17
N TYR A 71 3.16 -14.02 -8.69
CA TYR A 71 2.15 -15.05 -8.92
C TYR A 71 2.61 -16.06 -9.97
N ARG A 72 3.15 -15.60 -11.11
CA ARG A 72 3.71 -16.46 -12.16
C ARG A 72 4.89 -17.31 -11.69
N ALA A 73 5.71 -16.80 -10.78
CA ALA A 73 6.79 -17.58 -10.17
C ALA A 73 6.27 -18.74 -9.29
N LYS A 74 5.07 -18.61 -8.73
CA LYS A 74 4.45 -19.59 -7.83
C LYS A 74 3.48 -20.54 -8.53
N THR A 75 2.91 -20.15 -9.67
CA THR A 75 1.86 -20.90 -10.35
C THR A 75 2.18 -21.12 -11.81
N LEU A 76 2.00 -22.35 -12.29
CA LEU A 76 2.06 -22.71 -13.72
C LEU A 76 0.75 -22.37 -14.48
N THR A 77 -0.22 -21.75 -13.81
CA THR A 77 -1.54 -21.44 -14.36
C THR A 77 -1.56 -20.09 -15.07
N TRP A 78 -2.35 -19.99 -16.13
CA TRP A 78 -2.55 -18.75 -16.90
C TRP A 78 -3.58 -17.78 -16.30
N SER A 79 -4.24 -18.16 -15.20
CA SER A 79 -5.19 -17.30 -14.49
C SER A 79 -4.48 -16.13 -13.83
N LEU A 80 -4.84 -14.91 -14.18
CA LEU A 80 -4.29 -13.71 -13.53
C LEU A 80 -4.97 -13.47 -12.18
N PRO A 81 -4.22 -13.09 -11.13
CA PRO A 81 -4.76 -12.72 -9.82
C PRO A 81 -5.34 -11.30 -9.91
N ARG A 82 -6.52 -11.18 -10.53
CA ARG A 82 -7.14 -9.88 -10.88
C ARG A 82 -7.37 -9.01 -9.65
N PHE A 83 -7.78 -9.61 -8.53
CA PHE A 83 -8.05 -8.89 -7.29
C PHE A 83 -6.77 -8.36 -6.66
N GLU A 84 -5.75 -9.20 -6.51
CA GLU A 84 -4.48 -8.85 -5.91
C GLU A 84 -3.75 -7.79 -6.73
N THR A 85 -3.82 -7.89 -8.06
CA THR A 85 -3.25 -6.91 -9.00
C THR A 85 -3.93 -5.55 -8.85
N ALA A 86 -5.27 -5.52 -8.78
CA ALA A 86 -6.04 -4.29 -8.57
C ALA A 86 -5.79 -3.70 -7.17
N ALA A 87 -5.79 -4.54 -6.13
CA ALA A 87 -5.55 -4.15 -4.75
C ALA A 87 -4.16 -3.51 -4.59
N ALA A 88 -3.10 -4.12 -5.15
CA ALA A 88 -1.75 -3.56 -5.08
C ALA A 88 -1.61 -2.21 -5.80
N THR A 89 -2.30 -2.03 -6.92
CA THR A 89 -2.28 -0.77 -7.67
C THR A 89 -2.98 0.34 -6.88
N ILE A 90 -4.19 0.07 -6.38
CA ILE A 90 -4.97 1.02 -5.58
C ILE A 90 -4.26 1.32 -4.25
N ALA A 91 -3.70 0.30 -3.61
CA ALA A 91 -2.96 0.45 -2.36
C ALA A 91 -1.74 1.34 -2.54
N PHE A 92 -0.93 1.12 -3.58
CA PHE A 92 0.21 1.99 -3.88
C PHE A 92 -0.22 3.43 -4.18
N PHE A 93 -1.30 3.62 -4.94
CA PHE A 93 -1.83 4.95 -5.22
C PHE A 93 -2.23 5.68 -3.95
N LEU A 94 -3.04 5.06 -3.09
CA LEU A 94 -3.50 5.66 -1.85
C LEU A 94 -2.36 5.93 -0.87
N TRP A 95 -1.42 4.99 -0.76
CA TRP A 95 -0.22 5.13 0.05
C TRP A 95 0.62 6.31 -0.44
N GLY A 96 0.97 6.36 -1.72
CA GLY A 96 1.75 7.44 -2.31
C GLY A 96 1.03 8.80 -2.26
N PHE A 97 -0.29 8.81 -2.38
CA PHE A 97 -1.11 10.03 -2.22
C PHE A 97 -1.18 10.53 -0.77
N SER A 98 -0.93 9.68 0.22
CA SER A 98 -0.96 10.05 1.63
C SER A 98 0.36 10.60 2.16
N LEU A 99 1.46 10.42 1.43
CA LEU A 99 2.79 10.81 1.88
C LEU A 99 3.04 12.32 1.77
N PRO A 100 3.85 12.89 2.68
CA PRO A 100 4.35 14.25 2.54
C PRO A 100 5.44 14.33 1.46
N GLY A 101 5.60 15.50 0.85
CA GLY A 101 6.65 15.77 -0.14
C GLY A 101 6.43 15.02 -1.47
N THR A 102 5.17 14.76 -1.79
CA THR A 102 4.75 14.03 -2.99
C THR A 102 4.49 14.98 -4.16
N PRO A 103 4.50 14.47 -5.42
CA PRO A 103 4.19 15.30 -6.58
C PRO A 103 2.78 15.91 -6.52
N PHE A 104 1.88 15.36 -5.70
CA PHE A 104 0.51 15.85 -5.48
C PHE A 104 0.45 17.21 -4.80
N GLU A 105 1.47 17.59 -4.01
CA GLU A 105 1.54 18.92 -3.39
C GLU A 105 1.64 20.06 -4.42
N ALA A 106 1.97 19.74 -5.67
CA ALA A 106 1.94 20.69 -6.78
C ALA A 106 0.53 21.09 -7.21
N LEU A 107 -0.49 20.32 -6.83
CA LEU A 107 -1.87 20.54 -7.26
C LEU A 107 -2.53 21.55 -6.32
N GLU A 108 -3.07 22.63 -6.88
CA GLU A 108 -3.67 23.73 -6.09
C GLU A 108 -4.82 23.28 -5.17
N TRP A 109 -5.53 22.22 -5.57
CA TRP A 109 -6.65 21.65 -4.83
C TRP A 109 -6.21 20.64 -3.75
N TYR A 110 -4.97 20.16 -3.80
CA TYR A 110 -4.49 19.12 -2.90
C TYR A 110 -4.20 19.69 -1.52
N ARG A 111 -4.71 18.99 -0.50
CA ARG A 111 -4.37 19.23 0.90
C ARG A 111 -3.92 17.91 1.51
N PRO A 112 -2.84 17.86 2.31
CA PRO A 112 -2.37 16.63 2.94
C PRO A 112 -3.46 15.85 3.71
N MET A 113 -4.44 16.57 4.27
CA MET A 113 -5.62 15.98 4.91
C MET A 113 -6.43 15.06 3.97
N GLN A 114 -6.56 15.42 2.69
CA GLN A 114 -7.26 14.61 1.70
C GLN A 114 -6.54 13.27 1.47
N GLY A 115 -5.21 13.29 1.49
CA GLY A 115 -4.38 12.09 1.43
C GLY A 115 -4.65 11.13 2.58
N GLY A 116 -4.68 11.64 3.81
CA GLY A 116 -5.02 10.86 4.99
C GLY A 116 -6.44 10.27 4.96
N VAL A 117 -7.43 11.07 4.54
CA VAL A 117 -8.82 10.61 4.40
C VAL A 117 -8.95 9.50 3.36
N ALA A 118 -8.32 9.68 2.19
CA ALA A 118 -8.33 8.68 1.13
C ALA A 118 -7.71 7.36 1.59
N LEU A 119 -6.60 7.42 2.34
CA LEU A 119 -5.94 6.25 2.88
C LEU A 119 -6.80 5.51 3.90
N ILE A 120 -7.43 6.23 4.84
CA ILE A 120 -8.33 5.63 5.84
C ILE A 120 -9.51 4.96 5.15
N ALA A 121 -10.15 5.62 4.19
CA ALA A 121 -11.26 5.07 3.42
C ALA A 121 -10.86 3.81 2.64
N GLY A 122 -9.68 3.81 2.00
CA GLY A 122 -9.17 2.65 1.29
C GLY A 122 -8.81 1.48 2.21
N SER A 123 -8.15 1.75 3.34
CA SER A 123 -7.84 0.72 4.33
C SER A 123 -9.10 0.04 4.87
N THR A 124 -10.15 0.83 5.14
CA THR A 124 -11.46 0.32 5.58
C THR A 124 -12.09 -0.54 4.50
N SER A 125 -12.05 -0.10 3.24
CA SER A 125 -12.57 -0.85 2.10
C SER A 125 -11.85 -2.19 1.94
N PHE A 126 -10.52 -2.21 2.00
CA PHE A 126 -9.75 -3.46 1.94
C PHE A 126 -9.99 -4.37 3.13
N GLY A 127 -10.09 -3.82 4.35
CA GLY A 127 -10.40 -4.56 5.56
C GLY A 127 -11.77 -5.25 5.51
N LEU A 128 -12.77 -4.63 4.88
CA LEU A 128 -14.10 -5.21 4.67
C LEU A 128 -14.14 -6.22 3.51
N LEU A 129 -13.39 -5.97 2.43
CA LEU A 129 -13.37 -6.87 1.26
C LEU A 129 -12.55 -8.15 1.51
N ALA A 130 -11.50 -8.08 2.32
CA ALA A 130 -10.63 -9.20 2.62
C ALA A 130 -11.34 -10.44 3.19
N PRO A 131 -12.22 -10.35 4.22
CA PRO A 131 -12.92 -11.51 4.75
C PRO A 131 -13.92 -12.11 3.74
N VAL A 132 -14.64 -11.27 3.00
CA VAL A 132 -15.64 -11.72 2.00
C VAL A 132 -15.00 -12.60 0.92
N LEU A 133 -13.79 -12.25 0.48
CA LEU A 133 -13.07 -12.98 -0.55
C LEU A 133 -12.35 -14.23 -0.02
N ARG A 134 -12.09 -14.31 1.29
CA ARG A 134 -11.44 -15.46 1.94
C ARG A 134 -12.41 -16.53 2.43
N THR A 135 -13.71 -16.26 2.49
CA THR A 135 -14.75 -17.21 2.92
C THR A 135 -15.08 -18.34 1.93
N ALA A 136 -14.29 -18.59 0.88
CA ALA A 136 -14.50 -19.77 0.04
C ALA A 136 -14.24 -21.05 0.86
N PRO A 137 -15.26 -21.89 1.14
CA PRO A 137 -15.12 -23.01 2.05
C PRO A 137 -14.20 -24.08 1.46
N LYS A 138 -13.21 -24.49 2.26
CA LYS A 138 -12.43 -25.71 2.05
C LYS A 138 -13.41 -26.88 2.06
N ARG A 139 -13.82 -27.35 0.88
CA ARG A 139 -14.69 -28.54 0.77
C ARG A 139 -13.98 -29.70 1.46
N GLU A 140 -14.63 -30.11 2.53
CA GLU A 140 -14.49 -31.30 3.32
C GLU A 140 -14.29 -32.55 2.44
N SER A 141 -13.05 -32.82 2.04
CA SER A 141 -12.62 -34.18 1.64
C SER A 141 -12.24 -34.96 2.90
N ALA A 142 -13.21 -35.05 3.80
CA ALA A 142 -13.17 -35.84 5.03
C ALA A 142 -14.39 -36.75 5.09
N GLU A 143 -14.77 -37.41 3.99
CA GLU A 143 -15.75 -38.51 4.06
C GLU A 143 -15.60 -39.45 2.86
N ALA A 144 -14.42 -40.04 2.73
CA ALA A 144 -14.25 -41.33 2.08
C ALA A 144 -13.23 -42.12 2.90
N SER A 145 -13.73 -42.65 4.02
CA SER A 145 -13.10 -43.70 4.82
C SER A 145 -14.05 -44.91 4.77
N PRO A 146 -13.62 -46.14 5.09
CA PRO A 146 -12.30 -46.78 5.06
C PRO A 146 -12.14 -47.83 3.93
#